data_AF-A0A6I5X2J2-F1
#
_entry.id   AF-A0A6I5X2J2-F1
#
_cell.length_a   1.000
_cell.length_b   1.000
_cell.length_c   1.000
_cell.angle_alpha   90.00
_cell.angle_beta   90.00
_cell.angle_gamma   90.00
#
_symmetry.space_group_name_H-M   'P 1'
#
loop_
_entity.id
_entity.type
_entity.pdbx_description
1 polymer ?
#
loop_
_entity_poly.entity_id
_entity_poly.type
_entity_poly.pdbx_seq_one_letter_code
_entity_poly.pdbx_strand_id
1 'polypeptide(L)'
;MSRADGLLRGRRLLTPLVAALVTGLLWSLASLLEDRPPWGGQDRVLGDLGNQSIPFLAYYRDVLTGHADGNLQFAWGMGYGQSFGPTFTMYLSNPLNVVVVLFPRLAMPTAIATVTILTAMAGAATMTLLLQRLRPGTPVLAIALGAAYATSQYAVNDASYQPMWLVGGAALPLMVYSALWVRERRRVAWLTPLLFFVCWYSNFYTSWMATLASGLIVCAMIVAQPSEWPRPWLTLARWAGLAVPRDRHGCLRPGADLRRRQALGDDQGRPVRPGRVARLGRAPAGRHRGNRVGPVARHRSPAWVRARHLRRAHDSGPPHHHVGRAPRPGGPLAAVARDLDRLARL
;
A
#
# COMPACT_ATOMS: atom_id res chain seq x y z
N MET A 1 28.76 -12.85 -12.61
CA MET A 1 27.97 -11.92 -11.77
C MET A 1 28.95 -11.18 -10.88
N SER A 2 29.10 -9.86 -11.04
CA SER A 2 30.15 -9.09 -10.35
C SER A 2 29.77 -8.82 -8.89
N ARG A 3 30.75 -8.77 -7.98
CA ARG A 3 30.60 -8.40 -6.55
C ARG A 3 29.85 -7.05 -6.38
N ALA A 4 29.98 -6.15 -7.35
CA ALA A 4 29.28 -4.87 -7.41
C ALA A 4 27.75 -5.01 -7.64
N ASP A 5 27.31 -6.00 -8.44
CA ASP A 5 25.89 -6.28 -8.65
C ASP A 5 25.23 -6.80 -7.36
N GLY A 6 25.97 -7.54 -6.54
CA GLY A 6 25.53 -8.02 -5.22
C GLY A 6 25.34 -6.88 -4.23
N LEU A 7 26.29 -5.94 -4.18
CA LEU A 7 26.24 -4.75 -3.31
C LEU A 7 25.08 -3.81 -3.68
N LEU A 8 24.84 -3.60 -4.98
CA LEU A 8 23.73 -2.78 -5.47
C LEU A 8 22.36 -3.44 -5.24
N ARG A 9 22.27 -4.78 -5.29
CA ARG A 9 21.05 -5.51 -4.90
C ARG A 9 20.80 -5.46 -3.39
N GLY A 10 21.85 -5.64 -2.58
CA GLY A 10 21.76 -5.55 -1.11
C GLY A 10 21.27 -4.18 -0.65
N ARG A 11 21.79 -3.09 -1.24
CA ARG A 11 21.33 -1.72 -0.96
C ARG A 11 19.86 -1.46 -1.33
N ARG A 12 19.32 -2.16 -2.33
CA ARG A 12 17.91 -2.03 -2.74
C ARG A 12 16.95 -2.76 -1.80
N LEU A 13 17.41 -3.80 -1.11
CA LEU A 13 16.61 -4.50 -0.09
C LEU A 13 16.74 -3.88 1.30
N LEU A 14 17.79 -3.08 1.53
CA LEU A 14 17.98 -2.35 2.79
C LEU A 14 16.85 -1.35 3.05
N THR A 15 16.44 -0.57 2.04
CA THR A 15 15.39 0.45 2.23
C THR A 15 14.05 -0.14 2.68
N PRO A 16 13.47 -1.16 2.02
CA PRO A 16 12.23 -1.77 2.50
C PRO A 16 12.39 -2.51 3.82
N LEU A 17 13.58 -3.06 4.12
CA LEU A 17 13.86 -3.63 5.44
C LEU A 17 13.84 -2.55 6.53
N VAL A 18 14.47 -1.40 6.30
CA VAL A 18 14.43 -0.28 7.25
C VAL A 18 13.00 0.23 7.43
N ALA A 19 12.21 0.32 6.35
CA ALA A 19 10.79 0.69 6.47
C ALA A 19 10.00 -0.31 7.32
N ALA A 20 10.19 -1.62 7.11
CA ALA A 20 9.62 -2.66 7.96
C ALA A 20 10.03 -2.47 9.42
N LEU A 21 11.32 -2.29 9.73
CA LEU A 21 11.80 -2.13 11.10
C LEU A 21 11.24 -0.86 11.77
N VAL A 22 11.18 0.26 11.05
CA VAL A 22 10.57 1.51 11.54
C VAL A 22 9.09 1.28 11.85
N THR A 23 8.34 0.64 10.96
CA THR A 23 6.94 0.30 11.21
C THR A 23 6.78 -0.64 12.41
N GLY A 24 7.62 -1.67 12.52
CA GLY A 24 7.60 -2.58 13.67
C GLY A 24 7.84 -1.87 14.99
N LEU A 25 8.78 -0.91 15.01
CA LEU A 25 9.03 -0.05 16.16
C LEU A 25 7.82 0.84 16.49
N LEU A 26 7.20 1.47 15.48
CA LEU A 26 6.02 2.32 15.68
C LEU A 26 4.84 1.55 16.27
N TRP A 27 4.55 0.38 15.72
CA TRP A 27 3.49 -0.49 16.24
C TRP A 27 3.82 -1.00 17.65
N SER A 28 5.07 -1.38 17.91
CA SER A 28 5.52 -1.80 19.25
C SER A 28 5.39 -0.68 20.28
N LEU A 29 5.78 0.54 19.91
CA LEU A 29 5.67 1.71 20.77
C LEU A 29 4.19 2.05 21.03
N ALA A 30 3.33 1.97 20.01
CA ALA A 30 1.90 2.17 20.19
C ALA A 30 1.31 1.15 21.18
N SER A 31 1.63 -0.14 21.02
CA SER A 31 1.22 -1.19 21.96
C SER A 31 1.70 -0.92 23.39
N LEU A 32 2.93 -0.45 23.58
CA LEU A 32 3.46 -0.07 24.89
C LEU A 32 2.68 1.09 25.51
N LEU A 33 2.40 2.14 24.73
CA LEU A 33 1.71 3.34 25.21
C LEU A 33 0.24 3.08 25.56
N GLU A 34 -0.39 2.12 24.89
CA GLU A 34 -1.80 1.75 25.10
C GLU A 34 -2.00 0.63 26.13
N ASP A 35 -0.90 0.11 26.69
CA ASP A 35 -0.86 -1.06 27.56
C ASP A 35 -1.57 -2.29 26.91
N ARG A 36 -1.14 -2.60 25.68
CA ARG A 36 -1.67 -3.71 24.87
C ARG A 36 -0.58 -4.73 24.54
N PRO A 37 -0.95 -5.99 24.22
CA PRO A 37 -0.01 -6.97 23.72
C PRO A 37 0.74 -6.43 22.47
N PRO A 38 2.01 -6.82 22.26
CA PRO A 38 2.74 -7.85 22.99
C PRO A 38 3.46 -7.37 24.27
N TRP A 39 3.45 -6.06 24.56
CA TRP A 39 4.29 -5.48 25.61
C TRP A 39 3.55 -5.04 26.88
N GLY A 40 2.23 -4.83 26.79
CA GLY A 40 1.36 -4.46 27.90
C GLY A 40 0.41 -5.59 28.34
N GLY A 41 -0.59 -5.24 29.15
CA GLY A 41 -1.58 -6.14 29.73
C GLY A 41 -2.41 -6.94 28.71
N GLN A 42 -2.86 -8.13 29.12
CA GLN A 42 -3.67 -9.04 28.29
C GLN A 42 -5.18 -8.74 28.37
N ASP A 43 -5.60 -7.80 29.21
CA ASP A 43 -6.99 -7.65 29.65
C ASP A 43 -7.89 -6.93 28.62
N ARG A 44 -7.31 -6.39 27.54
CA ARG A 44 -8.02 -5.63 26.48
C ARG A 44 -8.49 -6.50 25.32
N VAL A 45 -8.87 -7.73 25.62
CA VAL A 45 -9.40 -8.69 24.66
C VAL A 45 -10.92 -8.53 24.59
N LEU A 46 -11.38 -7.67 23.68
CA LEU A 46 -12.80 -7.34 23.51
C LEU A 46 -13.26 -7.65 22.07
N GLY A 47 -14.57 -7.81 21.90
CA GLY A 47 -15.18 -8.02 20.59
C GLY A 47 -14.65 -9.25 19.85
N ASP A 48 -14.40 -9.11 18.55
CA ASP A 48 -13.98 -10.21 17.68
C ASP A 48 -12.60 -10.76 18.03
N LEU A 49 -11.70 -9.93 18.57
CA LEU A 49 -10.37 -10.37 18.99
C LEU A 49 -10.47 -11.48 20.05
N GLY A 50 -11.35 -11.30 21.03
CA GLY A 50 -11.57 -12.27 22.10
C GLY A 50 -12.46 -13.43 21.71
N ASN A 51 -13.58 -13.14 21.03
CA ASN A 51 -14.59 -14.14 20.75
C ASN A 51 -14.24 -15.04 19.56
N GLN A 52 -13.38 -14.57 18.63
CA GLN A 52 -13.07 -15.30 17.40
C GLN A 52 -11.58 -15.54 17.25
N SER A 53 -10.77 -14.48 17.26
CA SER A 53 -9.40 -14.56 16.75
C SER A 53 -8.45 -15.29 17.68
N ILE A 54 -8.55 -15.05 18.99
CA ILE A 54 -7.78 -15.79 19.99
C ILE A 54 -8.14 -17.28 19.97
N PRO A 55 -9.42 -17.70 20.06
CA PRO A 55 -9.80 -19.10 19.95
C PRO A 55 -9.33 -19.77 18.65
N PHE A 56 -9.47 -19.09 17.51
CA PHE A 56 -9.05 -19.64 16.21
C PHE A 56 -7.54 -19.82 16.13
N LEU A 57 -6.77 -18.82 16.56
CA LEU A 57 -5.31 -18.91 16.52
C LEU A 57 -4.78 -19.92 17.56
N ALA A 58 -5.42 -20.03 18.73
CA ALA A 58 -5.12 -21.07 19.72
C ALA A 58 -5.34 -22.47 19.16
N TYR A 59 -6.48 -22.73 18.52
CA TYR A 59 -6.75 -24.02 17.90
C TYR A 59 -5.78 -24.29 16.74
N TYR A 60 -5.46 -23.29 15.91
CA TYR A 60 -4.47 -23.46 14.85
C TYR A 60 -3.08 -23.81 15.37
N ARG A 61 -2.64 -23.19 16.47
CA ARG A 61 -1.42 -23.58 17.19
C ARG A 61 -1.50 -25.03 17.66
N ASP A 62 -2.61 -25.45 18.25
CA ASP A 62 -2.79 -26.82 18.74
C ASP A 62 -2.73 -27.81 17.56
N VAL A 63 -3.29 -27.47 16.39
CA VAL A 63 -3.17 -28.28 15.17
C VAL A 63 -1.71 -28.39 14.71
N LEU A 64 -0.99 -27.28 14.63
CA LEU A 64 0.41 -27.25 14.19
C LEU A 64 1.37 -27.97 15.15
N THR A 65 1.02 -28.02 16.44
CA THR A 65 1.84 -28.67 17.47
C THR A 65 1.41 -30.10 17.78
N GLY A 66 0.37 -30.62 17.12
CA GLY A 66 -0.13 -31.99 17.31
C GLY A 66 -0.95 -32.20 18.58
N HIS A 67 -1.45 -31.13 19.20
CA HIS A 67 -2.27 -31.18 20.43
C HIS A 67 -3.76 -30.93 20.18
N ALA A 68 -4.17 -30.65 18.94
CA ALA A 68 -5.57 -30.39 18.63
C ALA A 68 -6.40 -31.69 18.57
N ASP A 69 -7.63 -31.59 19.07
CA ASP A 69 -8.67 -32.56 18.80
C ASP A 69 -9.38 -32.23 17.48
N GLY A 70 -8.79 -32.73 16.38
CA GLY A 70 -9.20 -32.45 15.02
C GLY A 70 -8.03 -32.16 14.08
N ASN A 71 -8.27 -31.40 13.03
CA ASN A 71 -7.28 -31.01 12.02
C ASN A 71 -7.65 -29.65 11.38
N LEU A 72 -6.95 -29.26 10.30
CA LEU A 72 -7.21 -28.00 9.58
C LEU A 72 -8.57 -27.94 8.87
N GLN A 73 -9.27 -29.06 8.71
CA GLN A 73 -10.57 -29.13 8.06
C GLN A 73 -11.73 -29.26 9.05
N PHE A 74 -11.48 -29.77 10.26
CA PHE A 74 -12.50 -30.07 11.25
C PHE A 74 -11.99 -29.92 12.68
N ALA A 75 -12.81 -29.39 13.59
CA ALA A 75 -12.48 -29.21 15.01
C ALA A 75 -13.55 -29.86 15.90
N TRP A 76 -13.17 -30.90 16.65
CA TRP A 76 -14.08 -31.61 17.58
C TRP A 76 -14.40 -30.78 18.82
N GLY A 77 -13.41 -30.04 19.32
CA GLY A 77 -13.53 -29.18 20.50
C GLY A 77 -14.36 -27.91 20.29
N MET A 78 -14.83 -27.62 19.07
CA MET A 78 -15.70 -26.47 18.79
C MET A 78 -17.12 -26.93 18.52
N GLY A 79 -18.07 -26.54 19.38
CA GLY A 79 -19.51 -26.68 19.14
C GLY A 79 -19.97 -28.10 18.76
N TYR A 80 -19.49 -29.12 19.47
CA TYR A 80 -19.73 -30.56 19.22
C TYR A 80 -19.19 -31.11 17.88
N GLY A 81 -18.24 -30.41 17.26
CA GLY A 81 -17.68 -30.78 15.96
C GLY A 81 -18.12 -29.81 14.87
N GLN A 82 -17.16 -29.01 14.38
CA GLN A 82 -17.42 -27.99 13.36
C GLN A 82 -16.40 -28.06 12.22
N SER A 83 -16.83 -27.68 11.02
CA SER A 83 -15.92 -27.49 9.90
C SER A 83 -14.98 -26.32 10.17
N PHE A 84 -13.67 -26.60 10.14
CA PHE A 84 -12.62 -25.60 10.38
C PHE A 84 -11.95 -25.11 9.10
N GLY A 85 -12.07 -25.83 7.98
CA GLY A 85 -11.45 -25.46 6.70
C GLY A 85 -11.79 -24.03 6.21
N PRO A 86 -13.06 -23.61 6.24
CA PRO A 86 -13.45 -22.24 5.90
C PRO A 86 -12.85 -21.20 6.87
N THR A 87 -12.85 -21.48 8.18
CA THR A 87 -12.25 -20.62 9.20
C THR A 87 -10.74 -20.47 8.97
N PHE A 88 -10.05 -21.59 8.71
CA PHE A 88 -8.63 -21.57 8.40
C PHE A 88 -8.34 -20.69 7.16
N THR A 89 -9.07 -20.90 6.07
CA THR A 89 -8.84 -20.17 4.81
C THR A 89 -9.20 -18.68 4.90
N MET A 90 -10.18 -18.32 5.74
CA MET A 90 -10.59 -16.92 5.90
C MET A 90 -9.74 -16.16 6.93
N TYR A 91 -9.33 -16.80 8.02
CA TYR A 91 -8.69 -16.12 9.14
C TYR A 91 -7.20 -16.42 9.28
N LEU A 92 -6.76 -17.63 8.93
CA LEU A 92 -5.51 -18.20 9.46
C LEU A 92 -4.50 -18.60 8.39
N SER A 93 -4.88 -18.67 7.12
CA SER A 93 -4.03 -19.13 6.01
C SER A 93 -2.88 -18.19 5.65
N ASN A 94 -2.83 -16.98 6.23
CA ASN A 94 -1.66 -16.10 6.15
C ASN A 94 -0.40 -16.84 6.65
N PRO A 95 0.65 -17.02 5.82
CA PRO A 95 1.86 -17.73 6.21
C PRO A 95 2.55 -17.18 7.47
N LEU A 96 2.35 -15.88 7.77
CA LEU A 96 2.90 -15.26 8.99
C LEU A 96 2.25 -15.79 10.27
N ASN A 97 1.05 -16.37 10.20
CA ASN A 97 0.37 -16.94 11.37
C ASN A 97 1.09 -18.15 11.97
N VAL A 98 1.99 -18.80 11.22
CA VAL A 98 2.81 -19.91 11.73
C VAL A 98 3.64 -19.49 12.95
N VAL A 99 3.96 -18.19 13.08
CA VAL A 99 4.66 -17.63 14.25
C VAL A 99 3.94 -17.93 15.58
N VAL A 100 2.64 -18.23 15.57
CA VAL A 100 1.89 -18.62 16.77
C VAL A 100 2.52 -19.80 17.53
N VAL A 101 3.20 -20.73 16.84
CA VAL A 101 3.81 -21.90 17.48
C VAL A 101 4.92 -21.52 18.48
N LEU A 102 5.49 -20.33 18.35
CA LEU A 102 6.53 -19.80 19.24
C LEU A 102 5.98 -19.33 20.59
N PHE A 103 4.65 -19.21 20.72
CA PHE A 103 3.99 -18.69 21.91
C PHE A 103 3.29 -19.82 22.67
N PRO A 104 3.25 -19.78 24.01
CA PRO A 104 2.40 -20.68 24.78
C PRO A 104 0.92 -20.33 24.55
N ARG A 105 0.02 -21.30 24.72
CA ARG A 105 -1.43 -21.15 24.50
C ARG A 105 -2.07 -20.04 25.34
N LEU A 106 -1.50 -19.71 26.50
CA LEU A 106 -1.97 -18.61 27.36
C LEU A 106 -1.54 -17.22 26.85
N ALA A 107 -0.56 -17.13 25.95
CA ALA A 107 -0.05 -15.88 25.39
C ALA A 107 -0.54 -15.62 23.95
N MET A 108 -1.73 -16.11 23.60
CA MET A 108 -2.30 -15.91 22.26
C MET A 108 -2.58 -14.44 21.90
N PRO A 109 -2.95 -13.54 22.82
CA PRO A 109 -3.08 -12.13 22.45
C PRO A 109 -1.71 -11.53 22.04
N THR A 110 -0.62 -11.93 22.71
CA THR A 110 0.76 -11.59 22.30
C THR A 110 1.12 -12.17 20.93
N ALA A 111 0.72 -13.42 20.66
CA ALA A 111 0.95 -14.06 19.37
C ALA A 111 0.23 -13.32 18.22
N ILE A 112 -1.05 -12.98 18.42
CA ILE A 112 -1.84 -12.19 17.46
C ILE A 112 -1.19 -10.83 17.21
N ALA A 113 -0.84 -10.11 18.27
CA ALA A 113 -0.20 -8.80 18.13
C ALA A 113 1.13 -8.90 17.37
N THR A 114 1.90 -9.97 17.59
CA THR A 114 3.13 -10.24 16.84
C THR A 114 2.84 -10.45 15.35
N VAL A 115 1.83 -11.25 14.99
CA VAL A 115 1.40 -11.43 13.60
C VAL A 115 0.93 -10.10 12.99
N THR A 116 0.14 -9.30 13.71
CA THR A 116 -0.32 -7.97 13.28
C THR A 116 0.88 -7.09 12.93
N ILE A 117 1.87 -7.01 13.83
CA ILE A 117 3.10 -6.24 13.61
C ILE A 117 3.84 -6.75 12.38
N LEU A 118 4.09 -8.07 12.27
CA LEU A 118 4.80 -8.65 11.13
C LEU A 118 4.07 -8.39 9.79
N THR A 119 2.74 -8.43 9.79
CA THR A 119 1.93 -8.15 8.60
C THR A 119 2.01 -6.67 8.21
N ALA A 120 1.97 -5.76 9.19
CA ALA A 120 2.17 -4.33 8.95
C ALA A 120 3.59 -4.04 8.43
N MET A 121 4.61 -4.67 9.01
CA MET A 121 6.01 -4.59 8.54
C MET A 121 6.13 -5.03 7.07
N ALA A 122 5.46 -6.14 6.70
CA ALA A 122 5.41 -6.61 5.32
C ALA A 122 4.76 -5.58 4.39
N GLY A 123 3.65 -4.95 4.81
CA GLY A 123 2.99 -3.89 4.06
C GLY A 123 3.85 -2.64 3.85
N ALA A 124 4.60 -2.22 4.87
CA ALA A 124 5.55 -1.12 4.75
C ALA A 124 6.68 -1.44 3.76
N ALA A 125 7.22 -2.66 3.83
CA ALA A 125 8.27 -3.13 2.93
C ALA A 125 7.78 -3.19 1.48
N THR A 126 6.62 -3.79 1.22
CA THR A 126 6.07 -3.92 -0.14
C THR A 126 5.68 -2.58 -0.73
N MET A 127 5.11 -1.67 0.06
CA MET A 127 4.85 -0.29 -0.37
C MET A 127 6.14 0.46 -0.69
N THR A 128 7.15 0.36 0.16
CA THR A 128 8.46 0.99 -0.08
C THR A 128 9.11 0.47 -1.37
N LEU A 129 9.06 -0.85 -1.60
CA LEU A 129 9.53 -1.48 -2.84
C LEU A 129 8.81 -0.92 -4.08
N LEU A 130 7.48 -0.79 -4.00
CA LEU A 130 6.68 -0.23 -5.07
C LEU A 130 7.08 1.22 -5.36
N LEU A 131 7.17 2.06 -4.33
CA LEU A 131 7.51 3.48 -4.46
C LEU A 131 8.89 3.67 -5.11
N GLN A 132 9.90 2.93 -4.66
CA GLN A 132 11.24 2.96 -5.25
C GLN A 132 11.25 2.53 -6.72
N ARG A 133 10.31 1.65 -7.13
CA ARG A 133 10.19 1.21 -8.51
C ARG A 133 9.47 2.23 -9.39
N LEU A 134 8.42 2.86 -8.85
CA LEU A 134 7.63 3.86 -9.57
C LEU A 134 8.41 5.15 -9.79
N ARG A 135 9.12 5.62 -8.77
CA ARG A 135 9.94 6.83 -8.85
C ARG A 135 11.25 6.64 -8.07
N PRO A 136 12.40 6.61 -8.76
CA PRO A 136 13.70 6.70 -8.09
C PRO A 136 13.80 8.05 -7.37
N GLY A 137 13.77 8.02 -6.04
CA GLY A 137 13.83 9.21 -5.19
C GLY A 137 14.70 8.95 -3.96
N THR A 138 14.62 9.83 -2.96
CA THR A 138 15.38 9.65 -1.72
C THR A 138 14.87 8.40 -0.97
N PRO A 139 15.76 7.53 -0.47
CA PRO A 139 15.37 6.36 0.31
C PRO A 139 14.53 6.73 1.54
N VAL A 140 14.83 7.87 2.17
CA VAL A 140 14.12 8.40 3.34
C VAL A 140 12.64 8.65 3.03
N LEU A 141 12.33 9.29 1.89
CA LEU A 141 10.94 9.55 1.52
C LEU A 141 10.18 8.25 1.24
N ALA A 142 10.81 7.28 0.57
CA ALA A 142 10.19 5.99 0.31
C ALA A 142 9.91 5.22 1.62
N ILE A 143 10.86 5.26 2.58
CA ILE A 143 10.68 4.69 3.93
C ILE A 143 9.52 5.38 4.65
N ALA A 144 9.50 6.71 4.69
CA ALA A 144 8.48 7.46 5.40
C ALA A 144 7.08 7.21 4.84
N LEU A 145 6.94 7.16 3.51
CA LEU A 145 5.66 6.87 2.86
C LEU A 145 5.23 5.40 3.02
N GLY A 146 6.18 4.46 2.97
CA GLY A 146 5.89 3.05 3.25
C GLY A 146 5.42 2.83 4.69
N ALA A 147 6.09 3.47 5.65
CA ALA A 147 5.68 3.44 7.06
C ALA A 147 4.32 4.09 7.26
N ALA A 148 4.10 5.30 6.71
CA ALA A 148 2.82 6.01 6.80
C ALA A 148 1.65 5.21 6.19
N TYR A 149 1.89 4.45 5.13
CA TYR A 149 0.90 3.53 4.57
C TYR A 149 0.52 2.42 5.56
N ALA A 150 1.52 1.77 6.17
CA ALA A 150 1.32 0.69 7.12
C ALA A 150 0.87 1.15 8.53
N THR A 151 0.92 2.46 8.81
CA THR A 151 0.38 3.09 10.02
C THR A 151 -0.77 4.05 9.70
N SER A 152 -1.42 3.86 8.55
CA SER A 152 -2.61 4.64 8.20
C SER A 152 -3.74 4.39 9.20
N GLN A 153 -4.71 5.31 9.26
CA GLN A 153 -5.84 5.21 10.19
C GLN A 153 -6.55 3.84 10.10
N TYR A 154 -6.78 3.35 8.88
CA TYR A 154 -7.35 2.02 8.66
C TYR A 154 -6.51 0.92 9.33
N ALA A 155 -5.19 0.95 9.13
CA ALA A 155 -4.28 -0.05 9.67
C ALA A 155 -4.31 -0.05 11.21
N VAL A 156 -4.21 1.13 11.82
CA VAL A 156 -4.10 1.28 13.28
C VAL A 156 -5.44 1.10 14.00
N ASN A 157 -6.55 1.60 13.44
CA ASN A 157 -7.84 1.59 14.10
C ASN A 157 -8.68 0.36 13.78
N ASP A 158 -8.79 0.02 12.50
CA ASP A 158 -9.74 -1.00 12.04
C ASP A 158 -9.07 -2.37 11.91
N ALA A 159 -7.82 -2.41 11.45
CA ALA A 159 -7.13 -3.68 11.15
C ALA A 159 -6.26 -4.20 12.30
N SER A 160 -6.03 -3.40 13.35
CA SER A 160 -5.07 -3.73 14.44
C SER A 160 -5.51 -4.89 15.32
N TYR A 161 -6.82 -5.01 15.57
CA TYR A 161 -7.40 -6.09 16.37
C TYR A 161 -7.63 -7.37 15.56
N GLN A 162 -7.42 -7.34 14.24
CA GLN A 162 -7.62 -8.48 13.36
C GLN A 162 -6.54 -8.59 12.27
N PRO A 163 -5.51 -9.45 12.46
CA PRO A 163 -4.40 -9.55 11.51
C PRO A 163 -4.83 -9.81 10.06
N MET A 164 -5.94 -10.52 9.87
CA MET A 164 -6.47 -10.86 8.55
C MET A 164 -6.84 -9.62 7.72
N TRP A 165 -7.14 -8.48 8.35
CA TRP A 165 -7.50 -7.22 7.68
C TRP A 165 -6.26 -6.49 7.12
N LEU A 166 -5.08 -6.70 7.72
CA LEU A 166 -3.83 -6.10 7.25
C LEU A 166 -3.25 -6.80 6.01
N VAL A 167 -3.64 -8.05 5.74
CA VAL A 167 -3.09 -8.84 4.63
C VAL A 167 -3.32 -8.16 3.29
N GLY A 168 -4.53 -7.64 3.03
CA GLY A 168 -4.83 -6.89 1.80
C GLY A 168 -4.00 -5.62 1.64
N GLY A 169 -3.70 -4.95 2.76
CA GLY A 169 -2.78 -3.81 2.79
C GLY A 169 -1.38 -4.20 2.32
N ALA A 170 -0.85 -5.34 2.74
CA ALA A 170 0.43 -5.83 2.25
C ALA A 170 0.36 -6.34 0.79
N ALA A 171 -0.76 -6.95 0.41
CA ALA A 171 -1.00 -7.53 -0.91
C ALA A 171 -1.09 -6.47 -2.01
N LEU A 172 -1.77 -5.34 -1.78
CA LEU A 172 -1.99 -4.29 -2.77
C LEU A 172 -0.69 -3.80 -3.43
N PRO A 173 0.29 -3.24 -2.69
CA PRO A 173 1.52 -2.75 -3.30
C PRO A 173 2.35 -3.88 -3.91
N LEU A 174 2.28 -5.10 -3.36
CA LEU A 174 2.97 -6.27 -3.91
C LEU A 174 2.40 -6.69 -5.28
N MET A 175 1.06 -6.70 -5.41
CA MET A 175 0.36 -6.98 -6.66
C MET A 175 0.72 -5.95 -7.73
N VAL A 176 0.66 -4.65 -7.41
CA VAL A 176 1.06 -3.59 -8.34
C VAL A 176 2.54 -3.72 -8.71
N TYR A 177 3.42 -3.97 -7.74
CA TYR A 177 4.86 -4.14 -7.97
C TYR A 177 5.15 -5.31 -8.91
N SER A 178 4.45 -6.44 -8.75
CA SER A 178 4.58 -7.59 -9.64
C SER A 178 4.06 -7.30 -11.06
N ALA A 179 3.00 -6.51 -11.21
CA ALA A 179 2.52 -6.07 -12.52
C ALA A 179 3.56 -5.21 -13.27
N LEU A 180 4.36 -4.42 -12.54
CA LEU A 180 5.48 -3.68 -13.15
C LEU A 180 6.54 -4.61 -13.76
N TRP A 181 6.71 -5.84 -13.24
CA TRP A 181 7.61 -6.82 -13.86
C TRP A 181 7.14 -7.24 -15.25
N VAL A 182 5.82 -7.39 -15.43
CA VAL A 182 5.19 -7.71 -16.71
C VAL A 182 5.37 -6.55 -17.68
N ARG A 183 5.09 -5.31 -17.25
CA ARG A 183 5.32 -4.09 -18.03
C ARG A 183 6.76 -4.02 -18.54
N GLU A 184 7.71 -4.27 -17.64
CA GLU A 184 9.16 -4.18 -17.91
C GLU A 184 9.74 -5.43 -18.60
N ARG A 185 8.91 -6.44 -18.93
CA ARG A 185 9.32 -7.72 -19.50
C ARG A 185 10.48 -8.39 -18.74
N ARG A 186 10.44 -8.31 -17.41
CA ARG A 186 11.46 -8.92 -16.55
C ARG A 186 11.40 -10.44 -16.68
N ARG A 187 12.56 -11.11 -16.59
CA ARG A 187 12.62 -12.58 -16.52
C ARG A 187 11.82 -13.17 -15.35
N VAL A 188 11.61 -12.40 -14.28
CA VAL A 188 10.82 -12.81 -13.10
C VAL A 188 9.31 -12.58 -13.26
N ALA A 189 8.84 -12.03 -14.38
CA ALA A 189 7.43 -11.70 -14.57
C ALA A 189 6.50 -12.93 -14.49
N TRP A 190 7.00 -14.14 -14.75
CA TRP A 190 6.26 -15.39 -14.59
C TRP A 190 5.89 -15.71 -13.13
N LEU A 191 6.53 -15.06 -12.15
CA LEU A 191 6.16 -15.18 -10.73
C LEU A 191 4.93 -14.36 -10.35
N THR A 192 4.45 -13.47 -11.23
CA THR A 192 3.30 -12.59 -10.94
C THR A 192 2.05 -13.38 -10.54
N PRO A 193 1.60 -14.42 -11.29
CA PRO A 193 0.45 -15.22 -10.88
C PRO A 193 0.66 -15.94 -9.54
N LEU A 194 1.90 -16.38 -9.26
CA LEU A 194 2.22 -17.02 -7.98
C LEU A 194 2.12 -16.04 -6.82
N LEU A 195 2.56 -14.78 -6.98
CA LEU A 195 2.38 -13.75 -5.94
C LEU A 195 0.91 -13.44 -5.71
N PHE A 196 0.10 -13.35 -6.77
CA PHE A 196 -1.35 -13.19 -6.63
C PHE A 196 -1.97 -14.36 -5.88
N PHE A 197 -1.56 -15.60 -6.21
CA PHE A 197 -1.99 -16.80 -5.50
C PHE A 197 -1.62 -16.74 -4.02
N VAL A 198 -0.37 -16.39 -3.67
CA VAL A 198 0.06 -16.29 -2.28
C VAL A 198 -0.74 -15.24 -1.51
N CYS A 199 -1.00 -14.07 -2.11
CA CYS A 199 -1.85 -13.07 -1.48
C CYS A 199 -3.27 -13.61 -1.24
N TRP A 200 -3.91 -14.15 -2.29
CA TRP A 200 -5.25 -14.74 -2.21
C TRP A 200 -5.35 -15.87 -1.19
N TYR A 201 -4.34 -16.74 -1.16
CA TYR A 201 -4.23 -17.80 -0.17
C TYR A 201 -4.10 -17.24 1.24
N SER A 202 -3.30 -16.17 1.42
CA SER A 202 -3.08 -15.56 2.74
C SER A 202 -4.35 -14.98 3.34
N ASN A 203 -5.19 -14.36 2.51
CA ASN A 203 -6.53 -13.93 2.92
C ASN A 203 -7.38 -13.62 1.68
N PHE A 204 -8.37 -14.46 1.38
CA PHE A 204 -9.27 -14.24 0.26
C PHE A 204 -10.00 -12.90 0.39
N TYR A 205 -10.56 -12.62 1.57
CA TYR A 205 -11.45 -11.48 1.84
C TYR A 205 -10.82 -10.10 1.56
N THR A 206 -9.57 -9.88 1.91
CA THR A 206 -8.90 -8.60 1.65
C THR A 206 -8.08 -8.62 0.37
N SER A 207 -7.68 -9.80 -0.12
CA SER A 207 -6.91 -9.90 -1.36
C SER A 207 -7.73 -9.68 -2.63
N TRP A 208 -9.03 -10.01 -2.64
CA TRP A 208 -9.88 -9.65 -3.79
C TRP A 208 -10.03 -8.12 -3.88
N MET A 209 -10.18 -7.42 -2.75
CA MET A 209 -10.20 -5.95 -2.70
C MET A 209 -8.87 -5.36 -3.18
N ALA A 210 -7.74 -5.92 -2.70
CA ALA A 210 -6.41 -5.54 -3.16
C ALA A 210 -6.23 -5.79 -4.67
N THR A 211 -6.80 -6.87 -5.20
CA THR A 211 -6.77 -7.19 -6.63
C THR A 211 -7.51 -6.11 -7.43
N LEU A 212 -8.73 -5.74 -7.03
CA LEU A 212 -9.47 -4.67 -7.69
C LEU A 212 -8.72 -3.33 -7.65
N ALA A 213 -8.22 -2.93 -6.49
CA ALA A 213 -7.44 -1.71 -6.34
C ALA A 213 -6.14 -1.74 -7.18
N SER A 214 -5.43 -2.87 -7.21
CA SER A 214 -4.25 -3.04 -8.04
C SER A 214 -4.58 -2.95 -9.54
N GLY A 215 -5.71 -3.53 -9.97
CA GLY A 215 -6.20 -3.45 -11.33
C GLY A 215 -6.53 -2.02 -11.74
N LEU A 216 -7.21 -1.26 -10.87
CA LEU A 216 -7.49 0.16 -11.08
C LEU A 216 -6.21 0.98 -11.24
N ILE A 217 -5.22 0.76 -10.37
CA ILE A 217 -3.91 1.43 -10.44
C ILE A 217 -3.18 1.09 -11.74
N VAL A 218 -3.16 -0.20 -12.13
CA VAL A 218 -2.55 -0.66 -13.38
C VAL A 218 -3.26 -0.08 -14.60
N CYS A 219 -4.59 -0.05 -14.61
CA CYS A 219 -5.38 0.58 -15.67
C CYS A 219 -5.05 2.07 -15.79
N ALA A 220 -4.96 2.80 -14.67
CA ALA A 220 -4.55 4.20 -14.66
C ALA A 220 -3.14 4.38 -15.23
N MET A 221 -2.20 3.48 -14.92
CA MET A 221 -0.85 3.49 -15.50
C MET A 221 -0.85 3.20 -17.01
N ILE A 222 -1.70 2.29 -17.48
CA ILE A 222 -1.86 1.99 -18.92
C ILE A 222 -2.40 3.20 -19.65
N VAL A 223 -3.44 3.86 -19.12
CA VAL A 223 -4.04 5.06 -19.72
C VAL A 223 -3.02 6.20 -19.76
N ALA A 224 -2.24 6.39 -18.69
CA ALA A 224 -1.23 7.44 -18.63
C ALA A 224 -0.06 7.20 -19.60
N GLN A 225 0.35 5.95 -19.83
CA GLN A 225 1.52 5.60 -20.65
C GLN A 225 1.28 4.34 -21.52
N PRO A 226 0.40 4.42 -22.54
CA PRO A 226 -0.06 3.22 -23.27
C PRO A 226 1.04 2.47 -24.03
N SER A 227 2.11 3.16 -24.44
CA SER A 227 3.22 2.58 -25.21
C SER A 227 4.16 1.71 -24.37
N GLU A 228 4.16 1.86 -23.05
CA GLU A 228 5.03 1.10 -22.16
C GLU A 228 4.50 -0.30 -21.82
N TRP A 229 3.21 -0.54 -22.03
CA TRP A 229 2.56 -1.78 -21.62
C TRP A 229 2.51 -2.79 -22.78
N PRO A 230 2.76 -4.08 -22.51
CA PRO A 230 2.42 -5.11 -23.49
C PRO A 230 0.93 -5.03 -23.79
N ARG A 231 0.53 -5.37 -25.02
CA ARG A 231 -0.87 -5.39 -25.45
C ARG A 231 -1.41 -6.83 -25.33
N PRO A 232 -1.86 -7.28 -24.14
CA PRO A 232 -2.27 -8.67 -23.93
C PRO A 232 -3.49 -9.04 -24.75
N TRP A 233 -4.35 -8.09 -25.09
CA TRP A 233 -5.49 -8.30 -25.98
C TRP A 233 -5.07 -8.69 -27.40
N LEU A 234 -3.88 -8.27 -27.87
CA LEU A 234 -3.31 -8.77 -29.14
C LEU A 234 -2.83 -10.22 -29.01
N THR A 235 -2.36 -10.61 -27.82
CA THR A 235 -2.00 -12.00 -27.54
C THR A 235 -3.25 -12.86 -27.45
N LEU A 236 -4.26 -12.44 -26.67
CA LEU A 236 -5.56 -13.09 -26.58
C LEU A 236 -6.28 -13.17 -27.94
N ALA A 237 -6.24 -12.11 -28.75
CA ALA A 237 -6.78 -12.13 -30.11
C ALA A 237 -6.05 -13.15 -31.01
N ARG A 238 -4.72 -13.26 -30.90
CA ARG A 238 -3.96 -14.31 -31.60
C ARG A 238 -4.33 -15.72 -31.12
N TRP A 239 -4.52 -15.91 -29.81
CA TRP A 239 -4.97 -17.19 -29.24
C TRP A 239 -6.40 -17.53 -29.65
N ALA A 240 -7.26 -16.52 -29.81
CA ALA A 240 -8.63 -16.66 -30.31
C ALA A 240 -8.71 -16.79 -31.85
N GLY A 241 -7.58 -16.91 -32.55
CA GLY A 241 -7.53 -17.06 -34.01
C GLY A 241 -7.85 -15.78 -34.81
N LEU A 242 -7.98 -14.63 -34.15
CA LEU A 242 -8.22 -13.36 -34.82
C LEU A 242 -6.94 -12.87 -35.51
N ALA A 243 -7.09 -12.44 -36.78
CA ALA A 243 -6.01 -11.85 -37.56
C ALA A 243 -5.59 -10.52 -36.92
N VAL A 244 -4.51 -10.57 -36.13
CA VAL A 244 -3.92 -9.38 -35.53
C VAL A 244 -2.99 -8.70 -36.54
N PRO A 245 -3.21 -7.41 -36.87
CA PRO A 245 -2.29 -6.66 -37.73
C PRO A 245 -0.87 -6.75 -37.17
N ARG A 246 0.07 -7.23 -37.98
CA ARG A 246 1.49 -7.03 -37.71
C ARG A 246 1.77 -5.55 -37.96
N ASP A 247 2.06 -4.79 -36.90
CA ASP A 247 2.55 -3.43 -37.05
C ASP A 247 3.71 -3.44 -38.07
N ARG A 248 3.57 -2.65 -39.14
CA ARG A 248 4.54 -2.55 -40.27
C ARG A 248 5.89 -1.97 -39.86
N HIS A 249 6.04 -1.55 -38.61
CA HIS A 249 7.32 -1.15 -38.03
C HIS A 249 7.76 -2.23 -37.04
N GLY A 250 8.67 -3.10 -37.46
CA GLY A 250 9.36 -4.09 -36.63
C GLY A 250 10.22 -3.46 -35.54
N CYS A 251 9.62 -2.70 -34.63
CA CYS A 251 10.30 -2.20 -33.44
C CYS A 251 10.30 -3.28 -32.35
N LEU A 252 11.11 -4.31 -32.58
CA LEU A 252 11.90 -4.88 -31.49
C LEU A 252 12.96 -3.84 -31.10
N ARG A 253 12.61 -2.84 -30.27
CA ARG A 253 13.49 -2.17 -29.28
C ARG A 253 12.81 -0.91 -28.70
N PRO A 254 12.57 -0.93 -27.39
CA PRO A 254 12.97 0.21 -26.55
C PRO A 254 13.82 -0.26 -25.36
N GLY A 255 14.70 -1.23 -25.57
CA GLY A 255 15.83 -1.50 -24.65
C GLY A 255 17.08 -0.67 -24.96
N ALA A 256 17.12 -0.02 -26.13
CA ALA A 256 18.24 0.79 -26.58
C ALA A 256 18.16 2.24 -26.05
N ASP A 257 16.95 2.78 -25.88
CA ASP A 257 16.77 4.20 -25.55
C ASP A 257 17.05 4.50 -24.05
N LEU A 258 16.76 3.55 -23.16
CA LEU A 258 17.15 3.63 -21.74
C LEU A 258 18.67 3.51 -21.52
N ARG A 259 19.36 2.65 -22.30
CA ARG A 259 20.83 2.59 -22.27
C ARG A 259 21.47 3.82 -22.91
N ARG A 260 20.85 4.40 -23.96
CA ARG A 260 21.31 5.66 -24.57
C ARG A 260 21.14 6.83 -23.61
N ARG A 261 20.03 6.92 -22.89
CA ARG A 261 19.80 7.96 -21.86
C ARG A 261 20.70 7.79 -20.63
N GLN A 262 21.04 6.57 -20.24
CA GLN A 262 22.06 6.32 -19.20
C GLN A 262 23.47 6.66 -19.68
N ALA A 263 23.83 6.31 -20.92
CA ALA A 263 25.13 6.65 -21.51
C ALA A 263 25.30 8.16 -21.77
N LEU A 264 24.22 8.88 -22.10
CA LEU A 264 24.23 10.34 -22.26
C LEU A 264 24.17 11.10 -20.92
N GLY A 265 23.74 10.47 -19.84
CA GLY A 265 23.78 11.03 -18.49
C GLY A 265 25.17 10.96 -17.84
N ASP A 266 26.00 9.99 -18.21
CA ASP A 266 27.37 9.81 -17.70
C ASP A 266 28.39 10.77 -18.34
N ASP A 267 28.05 11.46 -19.43
CA ASP A 267 28.99 12.36 -20.13
C ASP A 267 28.96 13.82 -19.61
N GLN A 268 28.06 14.14 -18.66
CA GLN A 268 28.04 15.46 -18.01
C GLN A 268 29.02 15.59 -16.81
N GLY A 269 29.85 14.57 -16.55
CA GLY A 269 30.73 14.52 -15.37
C GLY A 269 32.23 14.59 -15.63
N ARG A 270 32.70 14.81 -16.87
CA ARG A 270 34.15 14.87 -17.15
C ARG A 270 34.70 16.28 -16.91
N PRO A 271 35.70 16.47 -16.02
CA PRO A 271 36.34 17.76 -15.84
C PRO A 271 37.11 18.13 -17.12
N VAL A 272 36.78 19.30 -17.67
CA VAL A 272 37.49 19.93 -18.78
C VAL A 272 38.94 20.20 -18.33
N ARG A 273 39.92 19.57 -18.99
CA ARG A 273 41.34 19.86 -18.79
C ARG A 273 41.65 21.28 -19.27
N PRO A 274 42.38 22.11 -18.50
CA PRO A 274 42.80 23.43 -18.97
C PRO A 274 43.93 23.28 -20.01
N GLY A 275 43.59 23.51 -21.28
CA GLY A 275 44.54 23.56 -22.39
C GLY A 275 45.13 24.96 -22.56
N ARG A 276 46.40 25.10 -22.18
CA ARG A 276 47.44 26.08 -22.58
C ARG A 276 46.99 27.41 -23.20
N VAL A 277 47.33 28.47 -22.46
CA VAL A 277 47.46 29.86 -22.92
C VAL A 277 48.54 29.93 -24.01
N ALA A 278 48.15 30.29 -25.24
CA ALA A 278 49.07 30.79 -26.26
C ALA A 278 48.96 32.32 -26.30
N ARG A 279 50.09 32.98 -26.06
CA ARG A 279 50.30 34.42 -26.15
C ARG A 279 50.47 34.85 -27.61
N LEU A 280 50.17 36.14 -27.82
CA LEU A 280 50.67 37.11 -28.82
C LEU A 280 49.86 37.34 -30.11
N GLY A 281 49.47 38.61 -30.26
CA GLY A 281 49.02 39.23 -31.51
C GLY A 281 48.31 40.57 -31.26
N ARG A 282 49.05 41.68 -31.26
CA ARG A 282 48.54 43.07 -31.17
C ARG A 282 47.76 43.47 -32.44
N ALA A 283 46.61 44.13 -32.22
CA ALA A 283 45.96 45.30 -32.89
C ALA A 283 46.15 45.56 -34.41
N PRO A 284 45.15 46.15 -35.14
CA PRO A 284 44.74 47.53 -34.86
C PRO A 284 43.23 47.84 -34.94
N ALA A 285 42.92 49.04 -34.43
CA ALA A 285 41.61 49.65 -34.31
C ALA A 285 41.00 50.09 -35.64
N GLY A 286 39.68 49.91 -35.78
CA GLY A 286 38.85 50.45 -36.87
C GLY A 286 37.61 51.15 -36.30
N ARG A 287 37.42 52.40 -36.73
CA ARG A 287 36.39 53.36 -36.29
C ARG A 287 35.00 53.11 -36.92
N HIS A 288 33.97 53.51 -36.14
CA HIS A 288 32.66 54.09 -36.52
C HIS A 288 31.72 53.41 -37.53
N ARG A 289 30.49 53.11 -37.08
CA ARG A 289 29.25 53.78 -37.56
C ARG A 289 28.04 53.37 -36.70
N GLY A 290 27.18 54.34 -36.37
CA GLY A 290 25.92 54.14 -35.68
C GLY A 290 24.71 54.11 -36.62
N ASN A 291 23.60 53.57 -36.11
CA ASN A 291 22.19 53.89 -36.41
C ASN A 291 21.35 53.09 -35.38
N ARG A 292 20.65 53.66 -34.39
CA ARG A 292 19.43 54.50 -34.33
C ARG A 292 18.12 53.83 -34.83
N VAL A 293 17.12 53.87 -33.92
CA VAL A 293 15.63 53.73 -34.04
C VAL A 293 15.11 52.28 -34.15
N GLY A 294 14.07 51.78 -33.46
CA GLY A 294 12.95 52.34 -32.67
C GLY A 294 12.15 51.21 -31.94
N PRO A 295 10.87 51.39 -31.53
CA PRO A 295 10.42 51.10 -30.16
C PRO A 295 9.36 49.98 -29.96
N VAL A 296 9.21 49.57 -28.68
CA VAL A 296 7.98 49.11 -27.96
C VAL A 296 7.23 47.84 -28.44
N ALA A 297 7.10 46.88 -27.53
CA ALA A 297 5.82 46.20 -27.27
C ALA A 297 5.75 45.71 -25.81
N ARG A 298 4.88 46.35 -25.02
CA ARG A 298 4.37 45.87 -23.73
C ARG A 298 3.39 44.73 -23.99
N HIS A 299 3.42 43.65 -23.21
CA HIS A 299 2.20 42.87 -22.99
C HIS A 299 2.03 42.50 -21.52
N ARG A 300 0.85 42.88 -21.02
CA ARG A 300 0.35 42.79 -19.65
C ARG A 300 -0.04 41.36 -19.29
N SER A 301 0.19 41.01 -18.03
CA SER A 301 -0.50 39.96 -17.26
C SER A 301 -1.98 40.31 -17.01
N PRO A 302 -2.80 39.31 -16.65
CA PRO A 302 -3.57 39.42 -15.39
C PRO A 302 -3.58 38.07 -14.63
N ALA A 303 -3.20 37.97 -13.36
CA ALA A 303 -3.76 38.59 -12.15
C ALA A 303 -5.19 38.09 -11.81
N TRP A 304 -5.19 37.16 -10.87
CA TRP A 304 -6.27 36.73 -9.97
C TRP A 304 -7.12 37.89 -9.45
N VAL A 305 -8.45 37.75 -9.51
CA VAL A 305 -9.40 38.57 -8.76
C VAL A 305 -10.46 37.66 -8.14
N ARG A 306 -10.59 37.76 -6.81
CA ARG A 306 -11.71 37.23 -6.01
C ARG A 306 -12.93 38.13 -6.21
N ALA A 307 -14.13 37.56 -6.14
CA ALA A 307 -15.30 38.29 -5.66
C ALA A 307 -16.25 37.34 -4.90
N ARG A 308 -16.46 37.67 -3.62
CA ARG A 308 -17.55 37.21 -2.75
C ARG A 308 -18.80 38.08 -2.99
N HIS A 309 -19.92 37.61 -2.44
CA HIS A 309 -21.28 38.18 -2.36
C HIS A 309 -22.21 37.62 -3.45
N LEU A 310 -23.26 36.86 -3.11
CA LEU A 310 -24.43 37.31 -2.35
C LEU A 310 -25.00 36.25 -1.39
N ARG A 311 -25.63 36.72 -0.30
CA ARG A 311 -26.44 35.96 0.66
C ARG A 311 -27.93 36.07 0.32
N ARG A 312 -28.69 35.12 0.90
CA ARG A 312 -30.17 35.03 1.09
C ARG A 312 -30.92 34.43 -0.10
N ALA A 313 -31.95 33.63 0.07
CA ALA A 313 -32.48 32.79 1.15
C ALA A 313 -33.58 31.96 0.45
N HIS A 314 -33.70 30.67 0.73
CA HIS A 314 -35.02 30.02 0.74
C HIS A 314 -34.95 28.66 1.42
N ASP A 315 -35.87 28.49 2.37
CA ASP A 315 -36.21 27.28 3.08
C ASP A 315 -36.59 26.12 2.15
N SER A 316 -36.17 24.91 2.50
CA SER A 316 -36.91 23.67 2.25
C SER A 316 -36.34 22.58 3.16
N GLY A 317 -37.16 22.15 4.12
CA GLY A 317 -36.83 21.11 5.08
C GLY A 317 -36.73 19.71 4.47
N PRO A 318 -36.27 18.71 5.24
CA PRO A 318 -36.15 17.33 4.77
C PRO A 318 -37.51 16.61 4.80
N PRO A 319 -37.71 15.58 3.94
CA PRO A 319 -39.01 14.93 3.79
C PRO A 319 -39.28 13.86 4.86
N HIS A 320 -40.53 13.83 5.32
CA HIS A 320 -41.11 12.78 6.16
C HIS A 320 -41.42 11.53 5.34
N HIS A 321 -41.12 10.34 5.86
CA HIS A 321 -41.86 9.12 5.56
C HIS A 321 -42.06 8.23 6.80
N HIS A 322 -43.33 7.92 7.02
CA HIS A 322 -43.95 6.80 7.75
C HIS A 322 -43.86 6.70 9.28
N VAL A 323 -44.98 7.15 9.87
CA VAL A 323 -45.49 6.90 11.22
C VAL A 323 -45.81 5.41 11.43
N GLY A 324 -45.28 4.85 12.52
CA GLY A 324 -45.70 3.57 13.09
C GLY A 324 -45.78 3.66 14.62
N ARG A 325 -47.01 3.77 15.13
CA ARG A 325 -47.54 3.51 16.50
C ARG A 325 -46.71 3.89 17.74
N ALA A 326 -47.31 4.75 18.57
CA ALA A 326 -46.86 5.12 19.92
C ALA A 326 -46.95 3.95 20.93
N PRO A 327 -46.02 3.82 21.90
CA PRO A 327 -46.16 2.92 23.03
C PRO A 327 -46.95 3.55 24.20
N ARG A 328 -47.73 2.72 24.88
CA ARG A 328 -48.57 3.04 26.06
C ARG A 328 -47.75 3.60 27.24
N PRO A 329 -48.31 4.49 28.07
CA PRO A 329 -47.62 5.01 29.25
C PRO A 329 -47.60 3.92 30.35
N GLY A 330 -46.41 3.58 30.85
CA GLY A 330 -46.23 2.63 31.94
C GLY A 330 -44.96 1.78 31.91
N GLY A 331 -44.08 1.95 30.92
CA GLY A 331 -42.82 1.18 30.82
C GLY A 331 -41.64 1.79 31.61
N PRO A 332 -40.61 0.97 31.92
CA PRO A 332 -39.46 1.31 32.77
C PRO A 332 -38.59 2.49 32.28
N LEU A 333 -38.79 2.97 31.05
CA LEU A 333 -38.10 4.13 30.49
C LEU A 333 -38.60 5.49 31.04
N ALA A 334 -39.83 5.55 31.59
CA ALA A 334 -40.36 6.76 32.24
C ALA A 334 -39.82 6.96 33.68
N ALA A 335 -39.14 5.94 34.25
CA ALA A 335 -38.43 6.06 35.51
C ALA A 335 -37.04 6.68 35.29
N VAL A 336 -36.33 6.27 34.23
CA VAL A 336 -34.99 6.77 33.88
C VAL A 336 -35.01 8.27 33.50
N ALA A 337 -36.06 8.75 32.83
CA ALA A 337 -36.20 10.16 32.51
C ALA A 337 -36.43 11.06 33.74
N ARG A 338 -37.03 10.53 34.81
CA ARG A 338 -37.27 11.28 36.06
C ARG A 338 -36.02 11.38 36.95
N ASP A 339 -35.12 10.40 36.86
CA ASP A 339 -33.84 10.45 37.59
C ASP A 339 -32.83 11.40 36.95
N LEU A 340 -32.86 11.56 35.62
CA LEU A 340 -31.99 12.52 34.93
C LEU A 340 -32.36 13.98 35.22
N ASP A 341 -33.65 14.28 35.42
CA ASP A 341 -34.13 15.63 35.79
C ASP A 341 -33.84 16.00 37.26
N ARG A 342 -33.60 15.00 38.13
CA ARG A 342 -33.16 15.19 39.52
C ARG A 342 -31.66 15.46 39.62
N LEU A 343 -30.85 14.85 38.77
CA LEU A 343 -29.39 15.04 38.73
C LEU A 343 -28.96 16.35 38.08
N ALA A 344 -29.83 17.00 37.30
CA ALA A 344 -29.58 18.32 36.72
C ALA A 344 -29.89 19.50 37.66
N ARG A 345 -30.38 19.24 38.88
CA ARG A 345 -30.74 20.26 39.90
C ARG A 345 -29.94 20.17 41.20
N LEU A 346 -28.88 19.35 41.21
CA LEU A 346 -27.80 19.35 42.20
C LEU A 346 -26.55 19.91 41.53
#